data_AF-A0A178MVV6-F1
#
_entry.id   AF-A0A178MVV6-F1
#
_cell.length_a   1.000
_cell.length_b   1.000
_cell.length_c   1.000
_cell.angle_alpha   90.00
_cell.angle_beta   90.00
_cell.angle_gamma   90.00
#
_symmetry.space_group_name_H-M   'P 1'
#
loop_
_entity.id
_entity.type
_entity.pdbx_description
1 polymer ?
#
loop_
_entity_poly.entity_id
_entity_poly.type
_entity_poly.pdbx_seq_one_letter_code
_entity_poly.pdbx_strand_id
1 'polypeptide(L)'
;MPKSEPGWGWFAPPPPPPDEADRHAVARAFTRAFAGPDGAVALDHLKALTLDRCLGADASEAQLRCLEGQRQLVAHILNLIERGRHEPGL
;
A
#
# COMPACT_ATOMS: atom_id res chain seq x y z
N MET A 1 8.11 29.68 -12.53
CA MET A 1 7.66 28.98 -11.32
C MET A 1 8.24 29.72 -10.13
N PRO A 2 7.44 30.32 -9.23
CA PRO A 2 8.00 30.97 -8.05
C PRO A 2 8.73 29.94 -7.19
N LYS A 3 9.97 30.26 -6.81
CA LYS A 3 10.79 29.43 -5.90
C LYS A 3 10.18 29.52 -4.51
N SER A 4 9.60 28.43 -4.03
CA SER A 4 9.15 28.31 -2.64
C SER A 4 10.36 28.47 -1.72
N GLU A 5 10.29 29.40 -0.78
CA GLU A 5 11.35 29.58 0.23
C GLU A 5 11.49 28.31 1.10
N PRO A 6 12.72 27.84 1.34
CA PRO A 6 13.00 26.47 1.81
C PRO A 6 12.55 26.12 3.24
N GLY A 7 11.82 27.00 3.95
CA GLY A 7 11.43 26.81 5.36
C GLY A 7 9.93 26.78 5.65
N TRP A 8 9.08 27.31 4.76
CA TRP A 8 7.64 27.53 5.05
C TRP A 8 6.70 26.60 4.29
N GLY A 9 7.23 25.59 3.60
CA GLY A 9 6.45 24.65 2.79
C GLY A 9 5.42 23.81 3.55
N TRP A 10 5.50 23.76 4.88
CA TRP A 10 4.54 23.04 5.73
C TRP A 10 3.18 23.74 5.86
N PHE A 11 3.09 25.05 5.56
CA PHE A 11 1.82 25.78 5.44
C PHE A 11 1.20 25.66 4.04
N ALA A 12 1.90 25.04 3.08
CA ALA A 12 1.31 24.81 1.78
C ALA A 12 0.08 23.90 1.96
N PRO A 13 -1.02 24.19 1.25
CA PRO A 13 -2.15 23.27 1.24
C PRO A 13 -1.64 21.89 0.80
N PRO A 14 -2.09 20.80 1.45
CA PRO A 14 -1.69 19.47 1.05
C PRO A 14 -2.02 19.28 -0.43
N PRO A 15 -1.21 18.51 -1.18
CA PRO A 15 -1.52 18.22 -2.56
C PRO A 15 -2.94 17.64 -2.65
N PRO A 16 -3.70 18.00 -3.69
CA PRO A 16 -5.00 17.40 -3.89
C PRO A 16 -4.83 15.88 -3.92
N PRO A 17 -5.79 15.14 -3.35
CA PRO A 17 -5.68 13.69 -3.36
C PRO A 17 -5.70 13.21 -4.82
N PRO A 18 -5.14 12.01 -5.12
CA PRO A 18 -5.08 11.51 -6.50
C PRO A 18 -6.47 11.52 -7.14
N ASP A 19 -6.54 11.81 -8.44
CA ASP A 19 -7.78 11.74 -9.21
C ASP A 19 -8.36 10.32 -9.11
N GLU A 20 -9.68 10.21 -9.10
CA GLU A 20 -10.36 8.91 -8.99
C GLU A 20 -9.99 8.00 -10.17
N ALA A 21 -9.83 8.57 -11.37
CA ALA A 21 -9.34 7.85 -12.54
C ALA A 21 -7.94 7.25 -12.32
N ASP A 22 -7.04 7.98 -11.65
CA ASP A 22 -5.70 7.50 -11.31
C ASP A 22 -5.77 6.38 -10.27
N ARG A 23 -6.62 6.52 -9.23
CA ARG A 23 -6.82 5.48 -8.21
C ARG A 23 -7.31 4.18 -8.83
N HIS A 24 -8.28 4.30 -9.73
CA HIS A 24 -8.83 3.18 -10.48
C HIS A 24 -7.76 2.53 -11.39
N ALA A 25 -6.95 3.33 -12.07
CA ALA A 25 -5.84 2.83 -12.89
C ALA A 25 -4.82 2.05 -12.05
N VAL A 26 -4.48 2.54 -10.85
CA VAL A 26 -3.60 1.86 -9.90
C VAL A 26 -4.23 0.55 -9.41
N ALA A 27 -5.50 0.56 -8.98
CA ALA A 27 -6.19 -0.65 -8.54
C ALA A 27 -6.16 -1.74 -9.62
N ARG A 28 -6.51 -1.40 -10.87
CA ARG A 28 -6.43 -2.34 -12.01
C ARG A 28 -5.01 -2.83 -12.28
N ALA A 29 -4.00 -1.99 -12.14
CA ALA A 29 -2.60 -2.39 -12.31
C ALA A 29 -2.18 -3.43 -11.27
N PHE A 30 -2.55 -3.24 -10.01
CA PHE A 30 -2.30 -4.20 -8.93
C PHE A 30 -3.07 -5.50 -9.14
N THR A 31 -4.35 -5.43 -9.51
CA THR A 31 -5.14 -6.63 -9.83
C THR A 31 -4.47 -7.45 -10.94
N ARG A 32 -4.03 -6.82 -12.04
CA ARG A 32 -3.34 -7.52 -13.13
C ARG A 32 -1.99 -8.09 -12.70
N ALA A 33 -1.19 -7.33 -11.93
CA ALA A 33 0.13 -7.77 -11.48
C ALA A 33 0.06 -9.03 -10.59
N PHE A 34 -1.02 -9.17 -9.81
CA PHE A 34 -1.20 -10.28 -8.87
C PHE A 34 -2.24 -11.33 -9.31
N ALA A 35 -2.72 -11.29 -10.56
CA ALA A 35 -3.74 -12.22 -11.06
C ALA A 35 -3.18 -13.62 -11.43
N GLY A 36 -1.89 -13.70 -11.75
CA GLY A 36 -1.24 -14.93 -12.19
C GLY A 36 -0.72 -15.82 -11.04
N PRO A 37 -0.26 -17.05 -11.36
CA PRO A 37 0.27 -17.99 -10.36
C PRO A 37 1.46 -17.42 -9.58
N ASP A 38 2.38 -16.74 -10.25
CA ASP A 38 3.53 -16.07 -9.60
C ASP A 38 3.07 -14.93 -8.68
N GLY A 39 2.00 -14.23 -9.06
CA GLY A 39 1.36 -13.20 -8.24
C GLY A 39 0.78 -13.77 -6.95
N ALA A 40 0.12 -14.93 -7.03
CA ALA A 40 -0.38 -15.64 -5.84
C ALA A 40 0.77 -16.05 -4.91
N VAL A 41 1.86 -16.62 -5.45
CA VAL A 41 3.06 -16.98 -4.68
C VAL A 41 3.66 -15.75 -3.98
N ALA A 42 3.78 -14.63 -4.69
CA ALA A 42 4.31 -13.40 -4.11
C ALA A 42 3.40 -12.86 -2.98
N LEU A 43 2.08 -12.87 -3.15
CA LEU A 43 1.15 -12.44 -2.11
C LEU A 43 1.23 -13.32 -0.87
N ASP A 44 1.28 -14.63 -1.04
CA ASP A 44 1.35 -15.56 0.09
C ASP A 44 2.67 -15.41 0.85
N HIS A 45 3.78 -15.17 0.14
CA HIS A 45 5.05 -14.82 0.78
C HIS A 45 4.98 -13.51 1.59
N LEU A 46 4.35 -12.47 1.04
CA LEU A 46 4.16 -11.19 1.74
C LEU A 46 3.31 -11.35 3.00
N LYS A 47 2.22 -12.14 2.93
CA LYS A 47 1.36 -12.43 4.10
C LYS A 47 2.15 -13.18 5.18
N ALA A 48 2.90 -14.20 4.80
CA ALA A 48 3.74 -14.97 5.72
C ALA A 48 4.79 -14.10 6.45
N LEU A 49 5.37 -13.11 5.76
CA LEU A 49 6.34 -12.18 6.35
C LEU A 49 5.70 -11.16 7.30
N THR A 50 4.40 -10.91 7.19
CA THR A 50 3.75 -9.74 7.82
C THR A 50 2.51 -10.10 8.63
N LEU A 51 1.41 -10.47 7.96
CA LEU A 51 0.11 -10.73 8.59
C LEU A 51 0.16 -11.97 9.47
N ASP A 52 0.78 -13.04 8.99
CA ASP A 52 0.85 -14.32 9.70
C ASP A 52 2.05 -14.39 10.66
N ARG A 53 2.91 -13.36 10.62
CA ARG A 53 4.12 -13.30 11.44
C ARG A 53 3.79 -12.88 12.87
N CYS A 54 4.13 -13.75 13.81
CA CYS A 54 4.11 -13.44 15.25
C CYS A 54 5.50 -13.06 15.75
N LEU A 55 5.57 -12.02 16.59
CA LEU A 55 6.77 -11.68 17.35
C LEU A 55 6.65 -12.23 18.78
N GLY A 56 7.78 -12.60 19.38
CA GLY A 56 7.82 -13.09 20.76
C GLY A 56 7.54 -12.00 21.79
N ALA A 57 7.32 -12.39 23.05
CA ALA A 57 7.03 -11.47 24.14
C ALA A 57 8.15 -10.42 24.39
N ASP A 58 9.39 -10.77 24.06
CA ASP A 58 10.56 -9.91 24.22
C ASP A 58 10.81 -8.98 23.02
N ALA A 59 9.85 -8.88 22.08
CA ALA A 59 9.99 -8.01 20.92
C ALA A 59 10.01 -6.53 21.33
N SER A 60 10.95 -5.78 20.77
CA SER A 60 11.02 -4.34 21.03
C SER A 60 9.87 -3.58 20.37
N GLU A 61 9.52 -2.44 20.96
CA GLU A 61 8.56 -1.48 20.39
C GLU A 61 8.90 -1.06 18.95
N ALA A 62 10.20 -0.94 18.62
CA ALA A 62 10.64 -0.61 17.28
C ALA A 62 10.30 -1.72 16.26
N GLN A 63 10.48 -2.98 16.65
CA GLN A 63 10.12 -4.13 15.82
C GLN A 63 8.60 -4.24 15.64
N LEU A 64 7.83 -4.04 16.71
CA LEU A 64 6.37 -4.05 16.67
C LEU A 64 5.84 -2.97 15.72
N ARG A 65 6.30 -1.72 15.86
CA ARG A 65 5.90 -0.62 14.96
C ARG A 65 6.32 -0.86 13.51
N CYS A 66 7.53 -1.38 13.29
CA CYS A 66 8.00 -1.70 11.95
C CYS A 66 7.13 -2.79 11.30
N LEU A 67 6.80 -3.85 12.03
CA LEU A 67 5.93 -4.92 11.54
C LEU A 67 4.53 -4.40 11.25
N GLU A 68 3.98 -3.53 12.09
CA GLU A 68 2.65 -2.95 11.87
C GLU A 68 2.62 -2.08 10.60
N GLY A 69 3.66 -1.30 10.34
CA GLY A 69 3.79 -0.57 9.07
C GLY A 69 3.81 -1.49 7.85
N GLN A 70 4.46 -2.65 7.94
CA GLN A 70 4.48 -3.64 6.87
C GLN A 70 3.10 -4.31 6.69
N ARG A 71 2.39 -4.63 7.77
CA ARG A 71 1.03 -5.18 7.72
C ARG A 71 0.07 -4.22 7.05
N GLN A 72 0.14 -2.93 7.39
CA GLN A 72 -0.69 -1.91 6.77
C GLN A 72 -0.43 -1.80 5.26
N LEU A 73 0.83 -1.91 4.83
CA LEU A 73 1.17 -1.92 3.41
C LEU A 73 0.58 -3.15 2.69
N VAL A 74 0.72 -4.34 3.26
CA VAL A 74 0.17 -5.57 2.66
C VAL A 74 -1.36 -5.53 2.62
N ALA A 75 -2.02 -5.04 3.68
CA ALA A 75 -3.46 -4.82 3.70
C ALA A 75 -3.90 -3.83 2.61
N HIS A 76 -3.13 -2.75 2.38
CA HIS A 76 -3.40 -1.80 1.31
C HIS A 76 -3.31 -2.44 -0.08
N ILE A 77 -2.31 -3.29 -0.33
CA ILE A 77 -2.17 -4.05 -1.57
C ILE A 77 -3.39 -4.95 -1.80
N LEU A 78 -3.81 -5.70 -0.78
CA LEU A 78 -5.00 -6.55 -0.86
C LEU A 78 -6.27 -5.74 -1.17
N ASN A 79 -6.40 -4.55 -0.57
CA ASN A 79 -7.51 -3.64 -0.86
C ASN A 79 -7.49 -3.14 -2.31
N LEU A 80 -6.32 -2.76 -2.85
CA LEU A 80 -6.19 -2.35 -4.26
C LEU A 80 -6.61 -3.46 -5.21
N ILE A 81 -6.16 -4.70 -4.96
CA ILE A 81 -6.50 -5.87 -5.76
C ILE A 81 -8.01 -6.10 -5.75
N GLU A 82 -8.63 -6.06 -4.57
CA GLU A 82 -10.06 -6.27 -4.43
C GLU A 82 -10.86 -5.17 -5.13
N ARG A 83 -10.50 -3.90 -4.94
CA ARG A 83 -11.14 -2.78 -5.66
C ARG A 83 -11.05 -2.92 -7.16
N GLY A 84 -9.89 -3.29 -7.69
CA GLY A 84 -9.71 -3.47 -9.14
C GLY A 84 -10.47 -4.67 -9.72
N ARG A 85 -10.96 -5.60 -8.89
CA ARG A 85 -11.88 -6.68 -9.33
C ARG A 85 -13.34 -6.23 -9.46
N HIS A 86 -13.76 -5.25 -8.65
CA HIS A 86 -15.14 -4.73 -8.62
C HIS A 86 -15.38 -3.52 -9.52
N GLU A 87 -14.33 -2.96 -10.13
CA GLU A 87 -14.48 -1.88 -11.08
C GLU A 87 -15.06 -2.37 -12.42
N PRO A 88 -16.22 -1.83 -12.87
CA PRO A 88 -16.79 -2.16 -14.16
C PRO A 88 -15.97 -1.50 -15.28
N GLY A 89 -15.30 -2.31 -16.10
CA GLY A 89 -14.47 -1.83 -17.21
C GLY A 89 -13.60 -2.89 -17.89
N LEU A 90 -13.93 -4.16 -17.70
CA LEU A 90 -13.40 -5.30 -18.45
C LEU A 90 -14.49 -5.87 -19.35
#